data_AF-A0A351SJ02-F1
#
_entry.id   AF-A0A351SJ02-F1
#
_cell.length_a   1.000
_cell.length_b   1.000
_cell.length_c   1.000
_cell.angle_alpha   90.00
_cell.angle_beta   90.00
_cell.angle_gamma   90.00
#
_symmetry.space_group_name_H-M   'P 1'
#
loop_
_entity.id
_entity.type
_entity.pdbx_description
1 polymer ?
#
loop_
_entity_poly.entity_id
_entity_poly.type
_entity_poly.pdbx_seq_one_letter_code
_entity_poly.pdbx_strand_id
1 'polypeptide(L)' 'MKHHHYYLQYIIYCIALHRYLRQRIPSYQYETHFGGVYYLFLRGMRAGTARGVYHDRLPEALIHALDKTLAEAT' A
#
# COMPACT_ATOMS: atom_id res chain seq x y z
N MET A 1 -12.79 6.66 6.35
CA MET A 1 -11.97 5.48 6.02
C MET A 1 -12.40 4.19 6.73
N LYS A 2 -12.75 4.19 8.03
CA LYS A 2 -13.20 2.97 8.73
C LYS A 2 -14.53 2.38 8.22
N HIS A 3 -15.44 3.20 7.68
CA HIS A 3 -16.81 2.76 7.33
C HIS A 3 -16.98 1.92 6.05
N HIS A 4 -15.94 1.75 5.23
CA HIS A 4 -16.06 1.06 3.93
C HIS A 4 -14.97 0.00 3.68
N HIS A 5 -14.26 -0.45 4.72
CA HIS A 5 -13.20 -1.47 4.59
C HIS A 5 -12.06 -1.12 3.61
N TYR A 6 -11.93 0.14 3.19
CA TYR A 6 -10.82 0.59 2.33
C TYR A 6 -9.45 0.22 2.90
N TYR A 7 -9.35 0.12 4.24
CA TYR A 7 -8.16 -0.34 4.94
C TYR A 7 -7.69 -1.72 4.47
N LEU A 8 -8.61 -2.68 4.40
CA LEU A 8 -8.29 -4.03 3.95
C LEU A 8 -7.91 -4.06 2.46
N GLN A 9 -8.67 -3.32 1.63
CA GLN A 9 -8.43 -3.27 0.19
C GLN A 9 -7.01 -2.81 -0.12
N TYR A 10 -6.55 -1.71 0.50
CA TYR A 10 -5.23 -1.18 0.18
C TYR A 10 -4.11 -2.04 0.74
N ILE A 11 -4.31 -2.72 1.87
CA ILE A 11 -3.36 -3.70 2.39
C ILE A 11 -3.14 -4.82 1.38
N ILE A 12 -4.23 -5.39 0.83
CA ILE A 12 -4.14 -6.44 -0.18
C ILE A 12 -3.38 -5.94 -1.41
N TYR A 13 -3.65 -4.72 -1.86
CA TYR A 13 -2.92 -4.11 -2.99
C TYR A 13 -1.44 -3.84 -2.66
N CYS A 14 -1.10 -3.45 -1.44
CA CYS A 14 0.29 -3.28 -1.04
C CYS A 14 1.07 -4.58 -1.10
N ILE A 15 0.48 -5.69 -0.62
CA ILE A 15 1.12 -7.01 -0.65
C ILE A 15 1.26 -7.50 -2.09
N ALA A 16 0.20 -7.36 -2.90
CA ALA A 16 0.25 -7.73 -4.31
C ALA A 16 1.34 -6.94 -5.06
N LEU A 17 1.42 -5.64 -4.84
CA LEU A 17 2.45 -4.78 -5.44
C LEU A 17 3.85 -5.13 -4.93
N HIS A 18 4.01 -5.36 -3.63
CA HIS A 18 5.28 -5.79 -3.03
C HIS A 18 5.80 -7.08 -3.68
N ARG A 19 4.95 -8.12 -3.78
CA ARG A 19 5.29 -9.38 -4.46
C ARG A 19 5.66 -9.16 -5.92
N TYR A 20 4.86 -8.36 -6.63
CA TYR A 20 5.07 -8.06 -8.04
C TYR A 20 6.40 -7.34 -8.28
N LEU A 21 6.72 -6.32 -7.49
CA LEU A 21 7.98 -5.57 -7.60
C LEU A 21 9.18 -6.46 -7.29
N ARG A 22 9.09 -7.31 -6.26
CA ARG A 22 10.14 -8.28 -5.91
C ARG A 22 10.47 -9.26 -7.04
N GLN A 23 9.49 -9.63 -7.86
CA GLN A 23 9.71 -10.49 -9.03
C GLN A 23 10.35 -9.77 -10.21
N ARG A 24 10.21 -8.44 -10.30
CA ARG A 24 10.63 -7.65 -11.47
C ARG A 24 11.91 -6.86 -11.27
N ILE A 25 12.18 -6.43 -10.03
CA ILE A 25 13.33 -5.58 -9.69
C ILE A 25 14.41 -6.47 -9.07
N PRO A 26 15.58 -6.63 -9.72
CA PRO A 26 16.72 -7.29 -9.11
C PRO A 26 17.13 -6.57 -7.82
N SER A 27 17.43 -7.32 -6.76
CA SER A 27 17.82 -6.75 -5.46
C SER A 27 16.79 -5.77 -4.88
N TYR A 28 15.49 -6.03 -5.11
CA TYR A 28 14.39 -5.24 -4.57
C TYR A 28 14.52 -5.05 -3.05
N GLN A 29 14.39 -3.79 -2.62
CA GLN A 29 14.36 -3.38 -1.21
C GLN A 29 13.10 -2.54 -0.99
N TYR A 30 12.26 -2.92 -0.03
CA TYR A 30 10.99 -2.24 0.24
C TYR A 30 11.21 -0.75 0.51
N GLU A 31 12.19 -0.43 1.35
CA GLU A 31 12.40 0.93 1.83
C GLU A 31 12.70 1.95 0.72
N THR A 32 13.35 1.51 -0.36
CA THR A 32 13.77 2.38 -1.47
C THR A 32 12.87 2.28 -2.70
N HIS A 33 12.23 1.12 -2.91
CA HIS A 33 11.44 0.87 -4.13
C HIS A 33 9.92 0.97 -3.90
N PHE A 34 9.45 1.02 -2.65
CA PHE A 34 8.04 1.16 -2.33
C PHE A 34 7.71 2.56 -1.78
N GLY A 35 6.89 3.31 -2.52
CA GLY A 35 6.59 4.71 -2.21
C GLY A 35 5.44 4.95 -1.22
N GLY A 36 4.65 3.93 -0.90
CA GLY A 36 3.40 4.08 -0.16
C GLY A 36 2.17 4.03 -1.05
N VAL A 37 1.03 4.49 -0.52
CA VAL A 37 -0.30 4.37 -1.11
C VAL A 37 -1.00 5.72 -1.05
N TYR A 38 -1.72 6.05 -2.11
CA TYR A 38 -2.51 7.28 -2.19
C TYR A 38 -3.98 6.95 -2.45
N TYR A 39 -4.87 7.54 -1.65
CA TYR A 39 -6.30 7.59 -1.92
C TYR A 39 -6.70 9.01 -2.28
N LEU A 40 -7.20 9.16 -3.51
CA LEU A 40 -7.62 10.44 -4.07
C LEU A 40 -9.15 10.57 -4.00
N PHE A 41 -9.63 11.39 -3.08
CA PHE A 41 -11.03 11.76 -2.95
C PHE A 41 -11.32 12.94 -3.88
N LEU A 42 -11.54 12.64 -5.16
CA LEU A 42 -11.64 13.61 -6.25
C LEU A 42 -12.61 14.77 -5.96
N ARG A 43 -13.76 14.50 -5.34
CA ARG A 43 -14.75 15.54 -4.99
C ARG A 43 -14.26 16.53 -3.92
N GLY A 44 -13.27 16.16 -3.13
CA GLY A 44 -12.66 16.99 -2.10
C GLY A 44 -11.32 17.61 -2.49
N MET A 45 -10.82 17.33 -3.70
CA MET A 45 -9.53 17.84 -4.16
C MET A 45 -9.60 19.31 -4.55
N ARG A 46 -8.62 20.09 -4.08
CA ARG A 46 -8.44 21.50 -4.47
C ARG A 46 -6.98 21.74 -4.85
N ALA A 47 -6.77 22.34 -6.01
CA ALA A 47 -5.45 22.70 -6.51
C ALA A 47 -4.67 23.51 -5.47
N GLY A 48 -3.37 23.21 -5.32
CA GLY A 48 -2.50 23.86 -4.34
C GLY A 48 -2.71 23.41 -2.89
N THR A 49 -3.54 22.40 -2.62
CA THR A 49 -3.77 21.88 -1.26
C THR A 49 -3.66 20.37 -1.20
N ALA A 50 -3.37 19.82 -0.02
CA ALA A 50 -3.44 18.37 0.24
C ALA A 50 -4.87 17.88 0.55
N ARG A 51 -5.89 18.74 0.44
CA ARG A 51 -7.28 18.34 0.69
C ARG A 51 -7.72 17.32 -0.36
N GLY A 52 -8.43 16.29 0.09
CA GLY A 52 -8.86 15.19 -0.77
C GLY A 52 -7.76 14.19 -1.10
N VAL A 53 -6.54 14.33 -0.57
CA VAL A 53 -5.46 13.35 -0.73
C VAL A 53 -5.19 12.69 0.62
N TYR A 54 -5.38 11.38 0.68
CA TYR A 54 -4.89 10.56 1.79
C TYR A 54 -3.65 9.81 1.33
N HIS A 55 -2.62 9.83 2.14
CA HIS A 55 -1.38 9.11 1.91
C HIS A 55 -1.07 8.24 3.13
N ASP A 56 -0.63 7.02 2.86
CA ASP A 56 -0.18 6.08 3.88
C ASP A 56 1.01 5.28 3.37
N ARG A 57 1.91 4.88 4.26
CA ARG A 57 2.99 3.95 3.97
C ARG A 57 3.05 2.95 5.11
N LEU A 58 2.68 1.71 4.79
CA LEU A 58 2.74 0.61 5.74
C LEU A 58 4.20 0.35 6.13
N PRO A 59 4.49 0.03 7.41
CA PRO A 59 5.82 -0.41 7.81
C PRO A 59 6.23 -1.69 7.07
N GLU A 60 7.50 -1.81 6.67
CA GLU A 60 8.03 -3.00 6.01
C GLU A 60 7.74 -4.28 6.81
N ALA A 61 7.96 -4.22 8.12
CA ALA A 61 7.70 -5.34 9.03
C ALA A 61 6.25 -5.84 8.95
N LEU A 62 5.29 -4.93 8.78
CA LEU A 62 3.88 -5.28 8.64
C LEU A 62 3.59 -5.93 7.28
N ILE A 63 4.19 -5.40 6.20
CA ILE A 63 4.09 -6.02 4.86
C ILE A 63 4.64 -7.44 4.89
N HIS A 64 5.82 -7.65 5.48
CA HIS A 64 6.44 -8.97 5.56
C HIS A 64 5.63 -9.94 6.42
N ALA A 65 5.07 -9.48 7.55
CA ALA A 65 4.23 -10.31 8.40
C ALA A 65 2.95 -10.77 7.65
N LEU A 66 2.25 -9.83 6.99
CA LEU A 66 1.04 -10.14 6.25
C LEU A 66 1.31 -10.99 4.99
N ASP A 67 2.41 -10.72 4.30
CA ASP A 67 2.87 -11.51 3.16
C ASP A 67 3.05 -12.97 3.54
N LYS A 68 3.71 -13.22 4.68
CA LYS A 68 3.91 -14.55 5.25
C LYS A 68 2.58 -15.21 5.62
N THR A 69 1.73 -14.53 6.38
CA THR A 69 0.44 -15.08 6.81
C THR A 69 -0.46 -15.46 5.62
N LEU A 70 -0.48 -14.65 4.56
CA LEU A 70 -1.27 -14.96 3.36
C LEU A 70 -0.66 -16.08 2.50
N ALA A 71 0.65 -16.32 2.61
CA ALA A 71 1.29 -17.45 1.93
C ALA A 71 1.03 -18.78 2.66
N GLU A 72 0.98 -18.76 4.00
CA GLU A 72 0.72 -19.95 4.85
C GLU A 72 -0.75 -20.39 4.85
N ALA A 73 -1.67 -19.52 4.42
CA ALA A 73 -3.10 -19.82 4.34
C ALA A 73 -3.50 -20.67 3.11
N THR A 74 -2.53 -21.23 2.38
CA THR A 74 -2.71 -22.09 1.18
C THR A 74 -2.21 -23.50 1.47
#